data_AF-A0A6I6AA46-F1
#
_entry.id   AF-A0A6I6AA46-F1
#
_cell.length_a   1.000
_cell.length_b   1.000
_cell.length_c   1.000
_cell.angle_alpha   90.00
_cell.angle_beta   90.00
_cell.angle_gamma   90.00
#
_symmetry.space_group_name_H-M   'P 1'
#
loop_
_entity.id
_entity.type
_entity.pdbx_description
1 polymer ?
#
loop_
_entity_poly.entity_id
_entity_poly.type
_entity_poly.pdbx_seq_one_letter_code
_entity_poly.pdbx_strand_id
1 'polypeptide(L)'
;MNSNHSMTPNELNAIISRLAEHLLTQGIDDRFRELAREESQQVFVAQLDQLRTMFHDPPPQSDAYDVQQHGLGGWLSACQFAIFELIYNLGADALPFIREIAWGEYDWTQGNAIELLLRFAAEGIRTEEILAEIKTNFPQIRYEAQLYCMQPLLPELEQNAQLKSIFDQLRNKIEEFQEAYAELTEEAEDGDSLN
;
A
#
# COMPACT_ATOMS: atom_id res chain seq x y z
N MET A 1 -8.80 5.35 -34.57
CA MET A 1 -9.75 6.18 -33.80
C MET A 1 -9.86 5.54 -32.43
N ASN A 2 -9.00 5.95 -31.49
CA ASN A 2 -9.08 5.46 -30.12
C ASN A 2 -10.11 6.33 -29.42
N SER A 3 -11.31 5.81 -29.25
CA SER A 3 -12.27 6.38 -28.33
C SER A 3 -11.62 6.34 -26.95
N ASN A 4 -11.31 7.50 -26.38
CA ASN A 4 -10.99 7.63 -24.95
C ASN A 4 -12.20 7.11 -24.18
N HIS A 5 -12.22 5.82 -23.89
CA HIS A 5 -13.22 5.24 -23.00
C HIS A 5 -12.84 5.70 -21.60
N SER A 6 -13.50 6.78 -21.16
CA SER A 6 -13.40 7.19 -19.76
C SER A 6 -14.05 6.08 -18.94
N MET A 7 -13.26 5.42 -18.09
CA MET A 7 -13.77 4.45 -17.13
C MET A 7 -14.91 5.07 -16.33
N THR A 8 -16.03 4.36 -16.26
CA THR A 8 -17.18 4.79 -15.48
C THR A 8 -16.95 4.49 -13.99
N PRO A 9 -17.62 5.22 -13.08
CA PRO A 9 -17.54 4.90 -11.65
C PRO A 9 -17.93 3.47 -11.29
N ASN A 10 -18.86 2.88 -12.04
CA ASN A 10 -19.29 1.50 -11.82
C ASN A 10 -18.20 0.48 -12.19
N GLU A 11 -17.40 0.75 -13.22
CA GLU A 11 -16.30 -0.12 -13.61
C GLU A 11 -15.16 -0.08 -12.60
N LEU A 12 -14.81 1.12 -12.12
CA LEU A 12 -13.77 1.28 -11.09
C LEU A 12 -14.18 0.62 -9.77
N ASN A 13 -15.45 0.77 -9.36
CA ASN A 13 -16.00 0.07 -8.21
C ASN A 13 -15.86 -1.44 -8.35
N ALA A 14 -16.20 -2.00 -9.51
CA ALA A 14 -16.13 -3.44 -9.74
C ALA A 14 -14.69 -3.97 -9.68
N ILE A 15 -13.71 -3.21 -10.20
CA ILE A 15 -12.29 -3.58 -10.11
C ILE A 15 -11.84 -3.65 -8.64
N ILE A 16 -12.13 -2.59 -7.88
CA ILE A 16 -11.69 -2.49 -6.48
C ILE A 16 -12.37 -3.56 -5.62
N SER A 17 -13.67 -3.81 -5.81
CA SER A 17 -14.38 -4.89 -5.11
C SER A 17 -13.76 -6.26 -5.39
N ARG A 18 -13.43 -6.59 -6.65
CA ARG A 18 -12.79 -7.87 -6.99
C ARG A 18 -11.44 -8.06 -6.30
N LEU A 19 -10.61 -7.02 -6.30
CA LEU A 19 -9.30 -7.06 -5.65
C LEU A 19 -9.43 -7.16 -4.12
N ALA A 20 -10.34 -6.40 -3.51
CA ALA A 20 -10.60 -6.44 -2.09
C ALA A 20 -11.14 -7.80 -1.63
N GLU A 21 -12.04 -8.41 -2.40
CA GLU A 21 -12.53 -9.78 -2.14
C GLU A 21 -11.40 -10.82 -2.20
N HIS A 22 -10.55 -10.75 -3.23
CA HIS A 22 -9.40 -11.65 -3.34
C HIS A 22 -8.47 -11.48 -2.15
N LEU A 23 -8.14 -10.24 -1.79
CA LEU A 23 -7.28 -9.94 -0.64
C LEU A 23 -7.84 -10.51 0.67
N LEU A 24 -9.14 -10.39 0.91
CA LEU A 24 -9.76 -10.89 2.14
C LEU A 24 -9.85 -12.41 2.20
N THR A 25 -10.00 -13.07 1.06
CA THR A 25 -10.20 -14.53 0.98
C THR A 25 -8.90 -15.31 0.81
N GLN A 26 -7.90 -14.75 0.14
CA GLN A 26 -6.65 -15.41 -0.23
C GLN A 26 -5.40 -14.70 0.31
N GLY A 27 -5.51 -13.45 0.78
CA GLY A 27 -4.38 -12.63 1.20
C GLY A 27 -3.66 -11.94 0.05
N ILE A 28 -2.48 -11.37 0.35
CA ILE A 28 -1.58 -10.78 -0.65
C ILE A 28 -0.69 -11.90 -1.19
N ASP A 29 -1.13 -12.55 -2.27
CA ASP A 29 -0.37 -13.56 -2.98
C ASP A 29 0.06 -13.07 -4.38
N ASP A 30 0.82 -13.89 -5.11
CA ASP A 30 1.24 -13.59 -6.48
C ASP A 30 0.02 -13.35 -7.39
N ARG A 31 -1.09 -14.04 -7.13
CA ARG A 31 -2.31 -13.90 -7.92
C ARG A 31 -2.99 -12.55 -7.69
N PHE A 32 -3.00 -12.04 -6.47
CA PHE A 32 -3.49 -10.70 -6.15
C PHE A 32 -2.71 -9.65 -6.96
N ARG A 33 -1.37 -9.71 -6.93
CA ARG A 33 -0.52 -8.76 -7.66
C ARG A 33 -0.69 -8.87 -9.17
N GLU A 34 -0.81 -10.10 -9.68
CA GLU A 34 -1.10 -10.32 -11.09
C GLU A 34 -2.45 -9.73 -11.49
N LEU A 35 -3.49 -9.96 -10.71
CA LEU A 35 -4.83 -9.43 -10.96
C LEU A 35 -4.82 -7.89 -10.92
N ALA A 36 -4.18 -7.29 -9.92
CA ALA A 36 -4.08 -5.83 -9.82
C ALA A 36 -3.37 -5.22 -11.03
N ARG A 37 -2.28 -5.86 -11.49
CA ARG A 37 -1.58 -5.47 -12.70
C ARG A 37 -2.44 -5.60 -13.96
N GLU A 38 -3.19 -6.69 -14.11
CA GLU A 38 -4.12 -6.88 -15.24
C GLU A 38 -5.21 -5.79 -15.25
N GLU A 39 -5.84 -5.54 -14.11
CA GLU A 39 -6.92 -4.56 -13.97
C GLU A 39 -6.41 -3.12 -14.16
N SER A 40 -5.18 -2.83 -13.71
CA SER A 40 -4.54 -1.51 -13.86
C SER A 40 -4.35 -1.09 -15.32
N GLN A 41 -4.37 -2.02 -16.29
CA GLN A 41 -4.28 -1.69 -17.72
C GLN A 41 -5.43 -0.81 -18.21
N GLN A 42 -6.53 -0.75 -17.45
CA GLN A 42 -7.71 0.05 -17.73
C GLN A 42 -7.78 1.31 -16.87
N VAL A 43 -6.88 1.45 -15.89
CA VAL A 43 -6.81 2.58 -14.96
C VAL A 43 -5.73 3.55 -15.44
N PHE A 44 -6.00 4.85 -15.43
CA PHE A 44 -5.05 5.87 -15.83
C PHE A 44 -4.87 6.91 -14.72
N VAL A 45 -3.84 7.74 -14.86
CA VAL A 45 -3.56 8.89 -13.97
C VAL A 45 -4.77 9.83 -13.86
N ALA A 46 -5.61 9.91 -14.90
CA ALA A 46 -6.84 10.71 -14.89
C ALA A 46 -7.89 10.25 -13.87
N GLN A 47 -7.80 9.01 -13.36
CA GLN A 47 -8.70 8.46 -12.34
C GLN A 47 -8.17 8.63 -10.91
N LEU A 48 -6.99 9.23 -10.70
CA LEU A 48 -6.40 9.35 -9.35
C LEU A 48 -7.27 10.13 -8.37
N ASP A 49 -7.92 11.22 -8.81
CA ASP A 49 -8.85 11.97 -7.95
C ASP A 49 -10.05 11.13 -7.55
N GLN A 50 -10.54 10.28 -8.45
CA GLN A 50 -11.64 9.37 -8.15
C GLN A 50 -11.18 8.29 -7.15
N LEU A 51 -10.02 7.68 -7.39
CA LEU A 51 -9.42 6.72 -6.44
C LEU A 51 -9.21 7.34 -5.05
N ARG A 52 -8.82 8.63 -4.97
CA ARG A 52 -8.68 9.36 -3.72
C ARG A 52 -9.99 9.42 -2.93
N THR A 53 -11.12 9.68 -3.60
CA THR A 53 -12.42 9.72 -2.92
C THR A 53 -12.79 8.35 -2.33
N MET A 54 -12.40 7.28 -3.02
CA MET A 54 -12.72 5.91 -2.62
C MET A 54 -11.90 5.40 -1.43
N PHE A 55 -10.87 6.13 -1.00
CA PHE A 55 -10.22 5.85 0.28
C PHE A 55 -11.18 6.02 1.45
N HIS A 56 -12.16 6.90 1.36
CA HIS A 56 -13.12 7.20 2.44
C HIS A 56 -14.57 6.84 2.08
N ASP A 57 -14.85 6.63 0.80
CA ASP A 57 -16.14 6.18 0.27
C ASP A 57 -15.94 4.93 -0.61
N PRO A 58 -15.65 3.76 -0.01
CA PRO A 58 -15.32 2.55 -0.76
C PRO A 58 -16.56 2.04 -1.54
N PRO A 59 -16.36 1.15 -2.52
CA PRO A 59 -17.46 0.41 -3.12
C PRO A 59 -18.34 -0.27 -2.06
N PRO A 60 -19.63 -0.52 -2.35
CA PRO A 60 -20.49 -1.29 -1.47
C PRO A 60 -19.83 -2.62 -1.06
N GLN A 61 -20.02 -3.01 0.20
CA GLN A 61 -19.53 -4.29 0.70
C GLN A 61 -20.04 -5.43 -0.18
N SER A 62 -19.13 -6.34 -0.51
CA SER A 62 -19.48 -7.58 -1.19
C SER A 62 -20.38 -8.45 -0.32
N ASP A 63 -21.31 -9.17 -0.95
CA ASP A 63 -22.12 -10.20 -0.27
C ASP A 63 -21.24 -11.34 0.30
N ALA A 64 -20.01 -11.50 -0.21
CA ALA A 64 -19.04 -12.46 0.29
C ALA A 64 -18.27 -11.98 1.54
N TYR A 65 -18.46 -10.73 1.98
CA TYR A 65 -17.73 -10.17 3.11
C TYR A 65 -18.25 -10.69 4.45
N ASP A 66 -17.37 -11.34 5.22
CA ASP A 66 -17.66 -11.76 6.58
C ASP A 66 -17.15 -10.74 7.62
N VAL A 67 -18.07 -9.95 8.17
CA VAL A 67 -17.79 -8.98 9.23
C VAL A 67 -17.29 -9.65 10.51
N GLN A 68 -17.70 -10.88 10.80
CA GLN A 68 -17.25 -11.59 12.00
C GLN A 68 -15.79 -12.02 11.86
N GLN A 69 -15.37 -12.37 10.65
CA GLN A 69 -13.99 -12.77 10.36
C GLN A 69 -13.05 -11.56 10.23
N HIS A 70 -13.50 -10.47 9.61
CA HIS A 70 -12.62 -9.36 9.20
C HIS A 70 -12.89 -8.03 9.93
N GLY A 71 -13.87 -7.99 10.83
CA GLY A 71 -14.24 -6.82 11.62
C GLY A 71 -14.98 -5.74 10.84
N LEU A 72 -15.27 -4.62 11.50
CA LEU A 72 -16.03 -3.51 10.89
C LEU A 72 -15.22 -2.71 9.85
N GLY A 73 -13.88 -2.71 9.97
CA GLY A 73 -12.98 -1.96 9.09
C GLY A 73 -12.36 -2.78 7.94
N GLY A 74 -12.48 -4.12 7.96
CA GLY A 74 -11.74 -4.99 7.04
C GLY A 74 -12.02 -4.73 5.56
N TRP A 75 -13.29 -4.52 5.19
CA TRP A 75 -13.66 -4.19 3.81
C TRP A 75 -13.03 -2.89 3.32
N LEU A 76 -13.11 -1.86 4.16
CA LEU A 76 -12.60 -0.54 3.86
C LEU A 76 -11.07 -0.59 3.70
N SER A 77 -10.35 -1.23 4.63
CA SER A 77 -8.90 -1.46 4.51
C SER A 77 -8.54 -2.26 3.25
N ALA A 78 -9.29 -3.32 2.93
CA ALA A 78 -9.04 -4.12 1.74
C ALA A 78 -9.23 -3.32 0.44
N CYS A 79 -10.24 -2.46 0.38
CA CYS A 79 -10.43 -1.54 -0.74
C CYS A 79 -9.26 -0.57 -0.88
N GLN A 80 -8.70 -0.08 0.23
CA GLN A 80 -7.52 0.79 0.16
C GLN A 80 -6.29 0.07 -0.37
N PHE A 81 -5.99 -1.13 0.13
CA PHE A 81 -4.89 -1.94 -0.39
C PHE A 81 -5.07 -2.21 -1.89
N ALA A 82 -6.28 -2.55 -2.33
CA ALA A 82 -6.59 -2.69 -3.74
C ALA A 82 -6.33 -1.40 -4.55
N ILE A 83 -6.77 -0.25 -4.04
CA ILE A 83 -6.53 1.05 -4.68
C ILE A 83 -5.02 1.35 -4.77
N PHE A 84 -4.27 1.13 -3.71
CA PHE A 84 -2.83 1.34 -3.69
C PHE A 84 -2.09 0.41 -4.66
N GLU A 85 -2.50 -0.86 -4.77
CA GLU A 85 -1.89 -1.76 -5.75
C GLU A 85 -2.22 -1.36 -7.20
N LEU A 86 -3.41 -0.80 -7.47
CA LEU A 86 -3.72 -0.21 -8.78
C LEU A 86 -2.82 1.00 -9.07
N ILE A 87 -2.65 1.89 -8.10
CA ILE A 87 -1.79 3.09 -8.21
C ILE A 87 -0.33 2.69 -8.44
N TYR A 88 0.15 1.66 -7.74
CA TYR A 88 1.50 1.11 -7.91
C TYR A 88 1.80 0.76 -9.37
N ASN A 89 0.84 0.12 -10.04
CA ASN A 89 0.98 -0.29 -11.44
C ASN A 89 0.91 0.87 -12.45
N LEU A 90 0.53 2.09 -12.02
CA LEU A 90 0.70 3.31 -12.84
C LEU A 90 2.16 3.79 -12.87
N GLY A 91 3.03 3.23 -12.02
CA GLY A 91 4.46 3.50 -11.98
C GLY A 91 4.80 4.94 -11.62
N ALA A 92 5.90 5.45 -12.21
CA ALA A 92 6.47 6.75 -11.85
C ALA A 92 5.51 7.95 -12.05
N ASP A 93 4.50 7.82 -12.93
CA ASP A 93 3.52 8.88 -13.18
C ASP A 93 2.59 9.11 -11.98
N ALA A 94 2.46 8.12 -11.08
CA ALA A 94 1.67 8.22 -9.85
C ALA A 94 2.42 8.88 -8.69
N LEU A 95 3.73 9.11 -8.80
CA LEU A 95 4.57 9.63 -7.71
C LEU A 95 4.07 10.94 -7.08
N PRO A 96 3.63 11.97 -7.83
CA PRO A 96 3.12 13.19 -7.22
C PRO A 96 1.93 12.92 -6.29
N PHE A 97 1.01 12.05 -6.73
CA PHE A 97 -0.17 11.68 -5.96
C PHE A 97 0.18 10.87 -4.71
N ILE A 98 1.11 9.91 -4.83
CA ILE A 98 1.58 9.11 -3.70
C ILE A 98 2.23 10.02 -2.65
N ARG A 99 3.07 10.98 -3.07
CA ARG A 99 3.72 11.93 -2.15
C ARG A 99 2.76 12.85 -1.43
N GLU A 100 1.70 13.30 -2.10
CA GLU A 100 0.64 14.08 -1.46
C GLU A 100 -0.03 13.31 -0.32
N ILE A 101 -0.14 11.99 -0.42
CA ILE A 101 -0.69 11.15 0.64
C ILE A 101 0.36 10.85 1.71
N ALA A 102 1.57 10.44 1.30
CA ALA A 102 2.64 10.07 2.23
C ALA A 102 3.05 11.24 3.14
N TRP A 103 3.08 12.47 2.60
CA TRP A 103 3.64 13.64 3.29
C TRP A 103 2.63 14.77 3.51
N GLY A 104 1.35 14.53 3.21
CA GLY A 104 0.26 15.49 3.39
C GLY A 104 -0.26 15.57 4.82
N GLU A 105 -1.48 16.07 4.97
CA GLU A 105 -2.20 16.01 6.24
C GLU A 105 -2.39 14.55 6.66
N TYR A 106 -2.29 14.28 7.96
CA TYR A 106 -2.40 12.93 8.50
C TYR A 106 -3.70 12.26 8.05
N ASP A 107 -3.55 11.10 7.41
CA ASP A 107 -4.61 10.21 6.97
C ASP A 107 -4.17 8.76 7.23
N TRP A 108 -5.13 7.86 7.46
CA TRP A 108 -4.85 6.44 7.73
C TRP A 108 -4.23 5.72 6.51
N THR A 109 -4.34 6.33 5.32
CA THR A 109 -3.69 5.93 4.08
C THR A 109 -2.19 6.26 4.01
N GLN A 110 -1.67 7.07 4.93
CA GLN A 110 -0.29 7.56 4.89
C GLN A 110 0.73 6.42 4.89
N GLY A 111 0.50 5.38 5.69
CA GLY A 111 1.41 4.23 5.74
C GLY A 111 1.44 3.46 4.42
N ASN A 112 0.29 3.25 3.77
CA ASN A 112 0.22 2.59 2.46
C ASN A 112 0.98 3.39 1.38
N ALA A 113 0.90 4.72 1.40
CA ALA A 113 1.64 5.54 0.44
C ALA A 113 3.16 5.47 0.65
N ILE A 114 3.63 5.43 1.90
CA ILE A 114 5.06 5.27 2.22
C ILE A 114 5.56 3.88 1.81
N GLU A 115 4.74 2.85 2.00
CA GLU A 115 5.00 1.47 1.55
C GLU A 115 5.23 1.42 0.02
N LEU A 116 4.37 2.07 -0.77
CA LEU A 116 4.57 2.22 -2.22
C LEU A 116 5.89 2.92 -2.58
N LEU A 117 6.24 4.00 -1.87
CA LEU A 117 7.49 4.71 -2.11
C LEU A 117 8.70 3.79 -1.89
N LEU A 118 8.68 2.95 -0.85
CA LEU A 118 9.73 1.97 -0.60
C LEU A 118 9.82 0.95 -1.74
N ARG A 119 8.69 0.39 -2.19
CA ARG A 119 8.68 -0.54 -3.34
C ARG A 119 9.21 0.11 -4.62
N PHE A 120 8.80 1.34 -4.93
CA PHE A 120 9.33 2.09 -6.08
C PHE A 120 10.84 2.32 -5.97
N ALA A 121 11.34 2.69 -4.79
CA ALA A 121 12.77 2.85 -4.58
C ALA A 121 13.54 1.53 -4.78
N ALA A 122 12.96 0.39 -4.37
CA ALA A 122 13.52 -0.93 -4.58
C ALA A 122 13.59 -1.33 -6.06
N GLU A 123 12.61 -0.91 -6.86
CA GLU A 123 12.58 -1.12 -8.31
C GLU A 123 13.47 -0.15 -9.11
N GLY A 124 14.17 0.77 -8.45
CA GLY A 124 15.03 1.75 -9.12
C GLY A 124 14.32 3.03 -9.56
N ILE A 125 13.04 3.19 -9.21
CA ILE A 125 12.26 4.38 -9.55
C ILE A 125 12.59 5.48 -8.55
N ARG A 126 13.32 6.51 -9.00
CA ARG A 126 13.67 7.70 -8.19
C ARG A 126 14.28 7.36 -6.82
N THR A 127 15.03 6.25 -6.73
CA THR A 127 15.52 5.68 -5.46
C THR A 127 16.21 6.72 -4.56
N GLU A 128 17.15 7.51 -5.08
CA GLU A 128 17.88 8.49 -4.27
C GLU A 128 16.97 9.59 -3.72
N GLU A 129 16.03 10.06 -4.53
CA GLU A 129 15.05 11.09 -4.18
C GLU A 129 14.11 10.59 -3.10
N ILE A 130 13.52 9.40 -3.31
CA ILE A 130 12.63 8.77 -2.33
C ILE A 130 13.34 8.50 -1.01
N LEU A 131 14.58 7.97 -1.04
CA LEU A 131 15.33 7.71 0.19
C LEU A 131 15.71 9.01 0.93
N ALA A 132 15.86 10.14 0.23
CA ALA A 132 16.07 11.44 0.86
C ALA A 132 14.77 11.96 1.50
N GLU A 133 13.64 11.79 0.84
CA GLU A 133 12.31 12.13 1.38
C GLU A 133 12.01 11.33 2.64
N ILE A 134 12.20 10.02 2.63
CA ILE A 134 11.93 9.15 3.78
C ILE A 134 12.80 9.56 4.97
N LYS A 135 14.10 9.78 4.77
CA LYS A 135 15.00 10.24 5.85
C LYS A 135 14.56 11.57 6.48
N THR A 136 13.96 12.44 5.67
CA THR A 136 13.55 13.78 6.13
C THR A 136 12.21 13.73 6.85
N ASN A 137 11.24 12.98 6.30
CA ASN A 137 9.84 13.07 6.72
C ASN A 137 9.41 11.94 7.65
N PHE A 138 9.95 10.73 7.50
CA PHE A 138 9.54 9.55 8.29
C PHE A 138 9.62 9.77 9.81
N PRO A 139 10.68 10.40 10.36
CA PRO A 139 10.74 10.70 11.81
C PRO A 139 9.61 11.59 12.33
N GLN A 140 8.95 12.34 11.44
CA GLN A 140 7.96 13.35 11.80
C GLN A 140 6.51 12.84 11.69
N ILE A 141 6.29 11.67 11.09
CA ILE A 141 4.95 11.09 10.99
C ILE A 141 4.56 10.41 12.31
N ARG A 142 3.28 10.12 12.48
CA ARG A 142 2.81 9.41 13.68
C ARG A 142 3.34 7.98 13.72
N TYR A 143 3.62 7.51 14.93
CA TYR A 143 4.14 6.17 15.18
C TYR A 143 3.26 5.07 14.55
N GLU A 144 1.94 5.21 14.60
CA GLU A 144 1.01 4.26 13.98
C GLU A 144 1.21 4.17 12.45
N ALA A 145 1.48 5.29 11.78
CA ALA A 145 1.78 5.29 10.34
C ALA A 145 3.15 4.67 10.03
N GLN A 146 4.12 4.83 10.93
CA GLN A 146 5.44 4.19 10.83
C GLN A 146 5.32 2.67 10.91
N LEU A 147 4.55 2.14 11.87
CA LEU A 147 4.29 0.71 11.99
C LEU A 147 3.52 0.18 10.77
N TYR A 148 2.45 0.90 10.39
CA TYR A 148 1.54 0.45 9.34
C TYR A 148 2.20 0.35 7.96
N CYS A 149 3.15 1.23 7.63
CA CYS A 149 3.87 1.11 6.36
C CYS A 149 4.87 -0.05 6.33
N MET A 150 5.42 -0.44 7.49
CA MET A 150 6.45 -1.48 7.56
C MET A 150 5.88 -2.88 7.56
N GLN A 151 4.77 -3.08 8.27
CA GLN A 151 4.14 -4.39 8.45
C GLN A 151 3.96 -5.18 7.15
N PRO A 152 3.43 -4.63 6.03
CA PRO A 152 3.28 -5.38 4.78
C PRO A 152 4.62 -5.71 4.10
N LEU A 153 5.69 -4.97 4.39
CA LEU A 153 7.01 -5.18 3.76
C LEU A 153 7.79 -6.32 4.43
N LEU A 154 7.54 -6.63 5.70
CA LEU A 154 8.33 -7.60 6.46
C LEU A 154 8.41 -8.98 5.80
N PRO A 155 7.29 -9.59 5.35
CA PRO A 155 7.35 -10.89 4.67
C PRO A 155 8.11 -10.85 3.33
N GLU A 156 8.20 -9.69 2.69
CA GLU A 156 8.88 -9.53 1.40
C GLU A 156 10.39 -9.40 1.53
N LEU A 157 10.91 -8.99 2.69
CA LEU A 157 12.35 -8.76 2.88
C LEU A 157 13.20 -10.02 2.66
N GLU A 158 12.63 -11.21 2.86
CA GLU A 158 13.31 -12.48 2.62
C GLU A 158 13.44 -12.83 1.14
N GLN A 159 12.50 -12.36 0.32
CA GLN A 159 12.36 -12.77 -1.08
C GLN A 159 12.79 -11.66 -2.05
N ASN A 160 12.86 -10.41 -1.58
CA ASN A 160 13.20 -9.24 -2.38
C ASN A 160 14.49 -8.57 -1.87
N ALA A 161 15.62 -8.94 -2.47
CA ALA A 161 16.95 -8.45 -2.08
C ALA A 161 17.11 -6.93 -2.25
N GLN A 162 16.47 -6.34 -3.26
CA GLN A 162 16.51 -4.90 -3.52
C GLN A 162 15.73 -4.14 -2.45
N LEU A 163 14.52 -4.60 -2.13
CA LEU A 163 13.71 -4.05 -1.03
C LEU A 163 14.46 -4.17 0.29
N LYS A 164 15.02 -5.34 0.59
CA LYS A 164 15.85 -5.55 1.78
C LYS A 164 17.02 -4.58 1.85
N SER A 165 17.73 -4.37 0.74
CA SER A 165 18.89 -3.46 0.72
C SER A 165 18.51 -2.01 1.04
N ILE A 166 17.38 -1.52 0.53
CA ILE A 166 16.93 -0.15 0.85
C ILE A 166 16.40 -0.07 2.28
N PHE A 167 15.69 -1.11 2.73
CA PHE A 167 15.09 -1.19 4.05
C PHE A 167 16.18 -1.19 5.13
N ASP A 168 17.21 -2.03 4.97
CA ASP A 168 18.39 -2.06 5.84
C ASP A 168 19.14 -0.72 5.82
N GLN A 169 19.20 -0.02 4.68
CA GLN A 169 19.81 1.30 4.63
C GLN A 169 19.07 2.31 5.51
N LEU A 170 17.74 2.33 5.46
CA LEU A 170 16.91 3.26 6.23
C LEU A 170 16.96 2.92 7.72
N ARG A 171 16.84 1.65 8.05
CA ARG A 171 16.97 1.13 9.42
C ARG A 171 18.27 1.54 10.09
N ASN A 172 19.38 1.52 9.35
CA ASN A 172 20.69 1.92 9.88
C ASN A 172 20.89 3.45 9.98
N LYS A 173 19.97 4.26 9.47
CA LYS A 173 20.13 5.72 9.35
C LYS A 173 19.05 6.53 10.05
N ILE A 174 17.92 5.92 10.38
CA ILE A 174 16.76 6.58 10.96
C ILE A 174 16.39 5.80 12.22
N GLU A 175 16.46 6.46 13.38
CA GLU A 175 16.22 5.83 14.69
C GLU A 175 14.77 5.35 14.79
N GLU A 176 13.81 6.20 14.44
CA GLU A 176 12.38 5.89 14.46
C GLU A 176 12.01 4.73 13.52
N PHE A 177 12.77 4.57 12.43
CA PHE A 177 12.58 3.44 11.51
C PHE A 177 13.06 2.13 12.14
N GLN A 178 14.18 2.15 12.86
CA GLN A 178 14.66 0.99 13.61
C GLN A 178 13.72 0.66 14.79
N GLU A 179 13.18 1.66 15.48
CA GLU A 179 12.23 1.46 16.58
C GLU A 179 10.95 0.77 16.10
N ALA A 180 10.32 1.29 15.04
CA ALA A 180 9.12 0.68 14.46
C ALA A 180 9.39 -0.74 13.93
N TYR A 181 10.57 -0.98 13.34
CA TYR A 181 10.96 -2.34 12.95
C TYR A 181 11.11 -3.27 14.15
N ALA A 182 11.78 -2.82 15.22
CA ALA A 182 11.99 -3.61 16.43
C ALA A 182 10.65 -4.02 17.04
N GLU A 183 9.73 -3.08 17.25
CA GLU A 183 8.38 -3.36 17.76
C GLU A 183 7.69 -4.50 16.99
N LEU A 184 7.64 -4.39 15.66
CA LEU A 184 6.95 -5.38 14.81
C LEU A 184 7.61 -6.75 14.80
N THR A 185 8.90 -6.85 15.14
CA THR A 185 9.65 -8.11 15.13
C THR A 185 9.81 -8.73 16.53
N GLU A 186 9.86 -7.91 17.59
CA GLU A 186 9.90 -8.37 18.98
C GLU A 186 8.52 -8.90 19.41
N GLU A 187 7.42 -8.25 19.00
CA GLU A 187 6.06 -8.79 19.22
C GLU A 187 5.85 -10.16 18.53
N ALA A 188 6.52 -10.41 17.41
CA ALA A 188 6.45 -11.69 16.71
C ALA A 188 7.18 -12.82 17.47
N GLU A 189 8.29 -12.52 18.13
CA GLU A 189 9.07 -13.49 18.93
C GLU A 189 8.36 -13.85 20.26
N ASP A 190 7.68 -12.89 20.87
CA ASP A 190 6.91 -13.13 22.11
C ASP A 190 5.59 -13.89 21.85
N GLY A 191 5.01 -13.76 20.66
CA GLY A 191 3.81 -14.48 20.23
C GLY A 191 4.02 -15.99 19.97
N ASP A 192 5.23 -16.39 19.59
CA ASP A 192 5.60 -17.80 19.33
C ASP A 192 6.05 -18.55 20.61
N SER A 193 6.21 -17.85 21.72
CA SER A 193 6.67 -18.41 23.01
C SER A 193 5.55 -19.07 23.86
N LEU A 194 4.34 -19.23 23.31
CA LEU A 194 3.17 -19.79 24.02
C LEU A 194 2.54 -21.04 23.37
N ASN A 195 3.30 -21.80 22.55
CA ASN A 195 2.89 -23.13 22.08
C ASN A 195 3.71 -24.28 22.70
#